data_AF-A0A9E4QZ91-F1
#
_entry.id   AF-A0A9E4QZ91-F1
#
_cell.length_a   1.000
_cell.length_b   1.000
_cell.length_c   1.000
_cell.angle_alpha   90.00
_cell.angle_beta   90.00
_cell.angle_gamma   90.00
#
_symmetry.space_group_name_H-M   'P 1'
#
loop_
_entity.id
_entity.type
_entity.pdbx_description
1 polymer ?
#
loop_
_entity_poly.entity_id
_entity_poly.type
_entity_poly.pdbx_seq_one_letter_code
_entity_poly.pdbx_strand_id
1 'polypeptide(L)'
;MPETPDSHDLDKLNRWHEGLRSESGESDGGFPVCALFLASGEDRRAHDIFRVYRTAFEGLGADFHDLVIFGQHGLSSTCSALKTGLGLSSLQTPSLVLISVTDGGLVFHTTGLPAGALAPGKQEEDSGEVPWKMALEAIKRSVEEGSELSLNGVKGLERSDFSGGSLSETVAKVKLQLEAAN
;
A
#
# COMPACT_ATOMS: atom_id res chain seq x y z
N MET A 1 -0.68 22.19 -18.66
CA MET A 1 0.57 21.41 -18.80
C MET A 1 0.20 19.94 -18.70
N PRO A 2 0.86 19.02 -19.41
CA PRO A 2 0.59 17.59 -19.23
C PRO A 2 0.94 17.19 -17.79
N GLU A 3 0.11 16.35 -17.18
CA GLU A 3 0.40 15.76 -15.87
C GLU A 3 1.74 15.00 -15.95
N THR A 4 2.64 15.28 -15.01
CA THR A 4 3.87 14.51 -14.84
C THR A 4 3.63 13.39 -13.83
N PRO A 5 4.44 12.32 -13.84
CA PRO A 5 4.36 11.28 -12.80
C PRO A 5 4.42 11.87 -11.38
N ASP A 6 5.22 12.93 -11.20
CA ASP A 6 5.35 13.64 -9.93
C ASP A 6 4.10 14.42 -9.53
N SER A 7 3.48 15.17 -10.44
CA SER A 7 2.25 15.91 -10.09
C SER A 7 1.12 14.95 -9.74
N HIS A 8 0.99 13.86 -10.49
CA HIS A 8 -0.04 12.85 -10.24
C HIS A 8 0.15 12.13 -8.90
N ASP A 9 1.38 11.71 -8.57
CA ASP A 9 1.65 11.04 -7.31
C ASP A 9 1.65 12.01 -6.13
N LEU A 10 2.01 13.29 -6.31
CA LEU A 10 1.86 14.31 -5.27
C LEU A 10 0.39 14.60 -4.96
N ASP A 11 -0.47 14.73 -5.96
CA ASP A 11 -1.92 14.88 -5.77
C ASP A 11 -2.52 13.67 -5.04
N LYS A 12 -2.04 12.47 -5.37
CA LYS A 12 -2.42 11.25 -4.66
C LYS A 12 -1.95 11.26 -3.21
N LEU A 13 -0.71 11.68 -2.94
CA LEU A 13 -0.17 11.81 -1.59
C LEU A 13 -1.00 12.80 -0.75
N ASN A 14 -1.38 13.93 -1.35
CA ASN A 14 -2.23 14.94 -0.71
C ASN A 14 -3.59 14.36 -0.32
N ARG A 15 -4.25 13.66 -1.25
CA ARG A 15 -5.54 13.00 -1.00
C ARG A 15 -5.43 11.91 0.05
N TRP A 16 -4.35 11.13 0.02
CA TRP A 16 -4.11 10.08 1.00
C TRP A 16 -3.92 10.64 2.41
N HIS A 17 -3.08 11.68 2.55
CA HIS A 17 -2.90 12.39 3.81
C HIS A 17 -4.22 12.92 4.39
N GLU A 18 -5.06 13.53 3.56
CA GLU A 18 -6.35 14.07 4.03
C GLU A 18 -7.33 12.97 4.45
N GLY A 19 -7.35 11.83 3.73
CA GLY A 19 -8.14 10.67 4.12
C GLY A 19 -7.70 10.09 5.46
N LEU A 20 -6.40 9.84 5.62
CA LEU A 20 -5.83 9.34 6.89
C LEU A 20 -6.13 10.27 8.07
N ARG A 21 -6.08 11.59 7.86
CA ARG A 21 -6.36 12.60 8.89
C ARG A 21 -7.84 12.63 9.30
N SER A 22 -8.73 12.36 8.35
CA SER A 22 -10.18 12.34 8.57
C SER A 22 -10.62 11.08 9.34
N GLU A 23 -10.03 9.93 9.02
CA GLU A 23 -10.27 8.66 9.73
C GLU A 23 -9.67 8.67 11.15
N SER A 24 -8.52 9.34 11.34
CA SER A 24 -7.89 9.51 12.66
C SER A 24 -8.76 10.28 13.69
N GLY A 25 -9.86 10.90 13.24
CA GLY A 25 -10.71 11.76 14.07
C GLY A 25 -11.94 11.07 14.67
N GLU A 26 -12.48 10.03 14.03
CA GLU A 26 -13.79 9.48 14.36
C GLU A 26 -13.86 8.00 13.94
N SER A 27 -13.90 7.10 14.93
CA SER A 27 -14.53 5.76 14.90
C SER A 27 -13.64 4.60 15.37
N ASP A 28 -14.17 3.91 16.37
CA ASP A 28 -13.76 2.63 16.97
C ASP A 28 -13.94 1.45 15.98
N GLY A 29 -13.66 1.64 14.68
CA GLY A 29 -14.03 0.70 13.62
C GLY A 29 -13.54 1.05 12.21
N GLY A 30 -12.36 1.66 12.08
CA GLY A 30 -11.68 1.87 10.79
C GLY A 30 -11.28 0.56 10.10
N PHE A 31 -10.89 0.63 8.83
CA PHE A 31 -10.49 -0.57 8.08
C PHE A 31 -9.19 -1.14 8.68
N PRO A 32 -9.04 -2.47 8.84
CA PRO A 32 -7.98 -3.05 9.68
C PRO A 32 -6.55 -2.91 9.10
N VAL A 33 -6.42 -2.44 7.86
CA VAL A 33 -5.12 -2.35 7.18
C VAL A 33 -5.13 -1.32 6.05
N CYS A 34 -4.09 -0.51 5.98
CA CYS A 34 -3.81 0.30 4.79
C CYS A 34 -2.84 -0.46 3.86
N ALA A 35 -3.26 -0.74 2.63
CA ALA A 35 -2.46 -1.36 1.59
C ALA A 35 -1.81 -0.30 0.68
N LEU A 36 -0.48 -0.33 0.62
CA LEU A 36 0.35 0.52 -0.22
C LEU A 36 1.04 -0.34 -1.28
N PHE A 37 0.74 -0.07 -2.55
CA PHE A 37 1.41 -0.65 -3.70
C PHE A 37 2.49 0.30 -4.20
N LEU A 38 3.70 -0.23 -4.40
CA LEU A 38 4.80 0.47 -5.02
C LEU A 38 5.11 -0.25 -6.33
N ALA A 39 4.83 0.38 -7.47
CA ALA A 39 4.99 -0.23 -8.79
C ALA A 39 5.56 0.78 -9.79
N SER A 40 6.06 0.29 -10.92
CA SER A 40 6.36 1.12 -12.09
C SER A 40 5.24 1.03 -13.12
N GLY A 41 5.16 1.99 -14.05
CA GLY A 41 4.18 1.95 -15.15
C GLY A 41 4.28 0.72 -16.07
N GLU A 42 5.40 -0.01 -16.03
CA GLU A 42 5.62 -1.23 -16.81
C GLU A 42 5.12 -2.49 -16.09
N ASP A 43 4.86 -2.42 -14.78
CA ASP A 43 4.48 -3.54 -13.92
C ASP A 43 2.98 -3.87 -14.03
N ARG A 44 2.56 -4.28 -15.23
CA ARG A 44 1.15 -4.61 -15.53
C ARG A 44 0.57 -5.63 -14.56
N ARG A 45 1.34 -6.65 -14.17
CA ARG A 45 0.88 -7.67 -13.22
C ARG A 45 0.63 -7.08 -11.83
N ALA A 46 1.49 -6.21 -11.33
CA ALA A 46 1.27 -5.50 -10.06
C ALA A 46 0.03 -4.59 -10.13
N HIS A 47 -0.21 -3.93 -11.26
CA HIS A 47 -1.42 -3.13 -11.48
C HIS A 47 -2.69 -3.98 -11.50
N ASP A 48 -2.64 -5.19 -12.08
CA ASP A 48 -3.77 -6.11 -12.06
C ASP A 48 -4.06 -6.62 -10.64
N ILE A 49 -3.02 -6.95 -9.85
CA ILE A 49 -3.17 -7.30 -8.44
C ILE A 49 -3.77 -6.14 -7.64
N PHE A 50 -3.32 -4.90 -7.88
CA PHE A 50 -3.93 -3.71 -7.27
C PHE A 50 -5.43 -3.61 -7.57
N ARG A 51 -5.87 -3.91 -8.79
CA ARG A 51 -7.31 -3.90 -9.14
C ARG A 51 -8.08 -4.99 -8.41
N VAL A 52 -7.49 -6.16 -8.18
CA VAL A 52 -8.08 -7.23 -7.38
C VAL A 52 -8.25 -6.78 -5.93
N TYR A 53 -7.20 -6.19 -5.35
CA TYR A 53 -7.27 -5.59 -4.01
C TYR A 53 -8.36 -4.52 -3.94
N ARG A 54 -8.40 -3.61 -4.91
CA ARG A 54 -9.38 -2.52 -4.94
C ARG A 54 -10.81 -3.02 -4.97
N THR A 55 -11.09 -3.99 -5.83
CA THR A 55 -12.43 -4.59 -5.92
C THR A 55 -12.83 -5.25 -4.59
N ALA A 56 -11.90 -5.94 -3.93
CA ALA A 56 -12.16 -6.56 -2.64
C ALA A 56 -12.35 -5.53 -1.52
N PHE A 57 -11.49 -4.52 -1.44
CA PHE A 57 -11.53 -3.45 -0.44
C PHE A 57 -12.83 -2.65 -0.56
N GLU A 58 -13.22 -2.24 -1.77
CA GLU A 58 -14.51 -1.58 -2.03
C GLU A 58 -15.69 -2.46 -1.60
N GLY A 59 -15.63 -3.77 -1.85
CA GLY A 59 -16.66 -4.72 -1.42
C GLY A 59 -16.75 -4.92 0.09
N LEU A 60 -15.67 -4.65 0.83
CA LEU A 60 -15.58 -4.73 2.28
C LEU A 60 -15.85 -3.39 2.98
N GLY A 61 -16.15 -2.32 2.23
CA GLY A 61 -16.43 -1.00 2.77
C GLY A 61 -15.19 -0.12 3.03
N ALA A 62 -14.04 -0.48 2.46
CA ALA A 62 -12.82 0.33 2.54
C ALA A 62 -12.92 1.60 1.68
N ASP A 63 -12.25 2.65 2.12
CA ASP A 63 -12.15 3.92 1.43
C ASP A 63 -10.84 4.05 0.63
N PHE A 64 -10.70 5.17 -0.09
CA PHE A 64 -9.49 5.46 -0.87
C PHE A 64 -8.19 5.42 -0.04
N HIS A 65 -8.25 5.82 1.24
CA HIS A 65 -7.04 5.90 2.07
C HIS A 65 -6.55 4.54 2.57
N ASP A 66 -7.40 3.52 2.49
CA ASP A 66 -7.06 2.14 2.84
C ASP A 66 -6.30 1.41 1.73
N LEU A 67 -6.34 1.93 0.49
CA LEU A 67 -5.66 1.31 -0.63
C LEU A 67 -5.13 2.34 -1.63
N VAL A 68 -3.82 2.45 -1.70
CA VAL A 68 -3.11 3.38 -2.58
C VAL A 68 -2.02 2.68 -3.39
N ILE A 69 -1.73 3.21 -4.58
CA ILE A 69 -0.63 2.76 -5.45
C ILE A 69 0.21 3.97 -5.86
N PHE A 70 1.53 3.88 -5.84
CA PHE A 70 2.45 4.94 -6.30
C PHE A 70 3.41 4.41 -7.37
N GLY A 71 3.87 5.31 -8.25
CA GLY A 71 4.78 5.01 -9.36
C GLY A 71 4.10 4.46 -10.63
N GLN A 72 2.77 4.46 -10.68
CA GLN A 72 1.98 3.92 -11.80
C GLN A 72 2.25 4.57 -13.17
N HIS A 73 2.85 5.77 -13.17
CA HIS A 73 3.17 6.54 -14.39
C HIS A 73 4.68 6.70 -14.63
N GLY A 74 5.53 6.05 -13.82
CA GLY A 74 6.99 6.12 -13.93
C GLY A 74 7.70 6.48 -12.63
N LEU A 75 9.00 6.75 -12.72
CA LEU A 75 9.81 7.18 -11.58
C LEU A 75 9.27 8.50 -11.04
N SER A 76 8.83 8.48 -9.78
CA SER A 76 8.39 9.67 -9.07
C SER A 76 9.28 9.98 -7.87
N SER A 77 9.64 11.27 -7.73
CA SER A 77 10.27 11.81 -6.53
C SER A 77 9.39 11.61 -5.29
N THR A 78 8.06 11.72 -5.45
CA THR A 78 7.07 11.40 -4.41
C THR A 78 7.17 9.95 -3.95
N CYS A 79 7.22 8.99 -4.88
CA CYS A 79 7.37 7.57 -4.55
C CYS A 79 8.69 7.29 -3.81
N SER A 80 9.78 7.93 -4.23
CA SER A 80 11.10 7.78 -3.61
C SER A 80 11.16 8.38 -2.20
N ALA A 81 10.58 9.57 -2.02
CA ALA A 81 10.47 10.23 -0.74
C ALA A 81 9.56 9.44 0.22
N LEU A 82 8.46 8.87 -0.28
CA LEU A 82 7.56 8.05 0.52
C LEU A 82 8.24 6.77 1.02
N LYS A 83 8.93 6.04 0.13
CA LYS A 83 9.73 4.86 0.52
C LYS A 83 10.74 5.21 1.60
N THR A 84 11.41 6.36 1.47
CA THR A 84 12.41 6.81 2.45
C THR A 84 11.75 7.21 3.78
N GLY A 85 10.65 7.96 3.74
CA GLY A 85 9.93 8.41 4.94
C GLY A 85 9.34 7.27 5.75
N LEU A 86 8.92 6.18 5.09
CA LEU A 86 8.45 4.96 5.73
C LEU A 86 9.60 3.99 6.09
N GLY A 87 10.86 4.33 5.84
CA GLY A 87 11.99 3.42 6.13
C GLY A 87 12.04 2.18 5.22
N LEU A 88 11.37 2.21 4.07
CA LEU A 88 11.25 1.14 3.07
C LEU A 88 12.27 1.26 1.93
N SER A 89 13.40 1.95 2.16
CA SER A 89 14.38 2.24 1.09
C SER A 89 15.02 0.99 0.48
N SER A 90 15.11 -0.12 1.24
CA SER A 90 15.63 -1.41 0.76
C SER A 90 14.63 -2.20 -0.07
N LEU A 91 13.34 -1.84 -0.02
CA LEU A 91 12.27 -2.60 -0.65
C LEU A 91 12.37 -2.50 -2.18
N GLN A 92 12.33 -3.64 -2.87
CA GLN A 92 12.35 -3.70 -4.32
C GLN A 92 10.97 -3.38 -4.90
N THR A 93 10.92 -2.82 -6.11
CA THR A 93 9.68 -2.59 -6.86
C THR A 93 9.55 -3.61 -7.99
N PRO A 94 8.34 -4.14 -8.27
CA PRO A 94 7.09 -3.81 -7.57
C PRO A 94 6.93 -4.56 -6.25
N SER A 95 6.25 -3.95 -5.29
CA SER A 95 6.00 -4.51 -3.95
C SER A 95 4.67 -4.07 -3.37
N LEU A 96 4.17 -4.89 -2.46
CA LEU A 96 3.01 -4.62 -1.62
C LEU A 96 3.49 -4.40 -0.18
N VAL A 97 2.96 -3.37 0.45
CA VAL A 97 3.16 -3.03 1.86
C VAL A 97 1.79 -2.99 2.52
N LEU A 98 1.56 -3.81 3.52
CA LEU A 98 0.36 -3.83 4.34
C LEU A 98 0.69 -3.17 5.67
N ILE A 99 -0.01 -2.09 6.00
CA ILE A 99 0.25 -1.24 7.15
C ILE A 99 -0.89 -1.42 8.13
N SER A 100 -0.60 -2.03 9.28
CA SER A 100 -1.55 -2.17 10.37
C SER A 100 -1.17 -1.25 11.52
N VAL A 101 -2.17 -0.60 12.11
CA VAL A 101 -2.01 0.19 13.34
C VAL A 101 -2.22 -0.74 14.53
N THR A 102 -1.28 -0.76 15.46
CA THR A 102 -1.34 -1.54 16.69
C THR A 102 -1.05 -0.64 17.89
N ASP A 103 -1.32 -1.12 19.10
CA ASP A 103 -0.99 -0.42 20.35
C ASP A 103 0.50 -0.05 20.46
N GLY A 104 1.37 -0.81 19.79
CA GLY A 104 2.82 -0.60 19.75
C GLY A 104 3.32 0.32 18.63
N GLY A 105 2.42 0.86 17.80
CA GLY A 105 2.76 1.65 16.61
C GLY A 105 2.37 0.95 15.30
N LEU A 106 3.00 1.38 14.20
CA LEU A 106 2.73 0.81 12.89
C LEU A 106 3.53 -0.48 12.68
N VAL A 107 2.87 -1.50 12.12
CA VAL A 107 3.51 -2.73 11.67
C VAL A 107 3.36 -2.82 10.16
N PHE A 108 4.46 -3.10 9.47
CA PHE A 108 4.48 -3.33 8.04
C PHE A 108 4.69 -4.80 7.74
N HIS A 109 3.82 -5.36 6.90
CA HIS A 109 4.03 -6.64 6.25
C HIS A 109 4.25 -6.41 4.76
N THR A 110 5.42 -6.79 4.26
CA THR A 110 5.83 -6.49 2.89
C THR A 110 6.04 -7.75 2.07
N THR A 111 5.80 -7.67 0.77
CA THR A 111 6.14 -8.75 -0.16
C THR A 111 6.43 -8.22 -1.55
N GLY A 112 7.29 -8.92 -2.28
CA GLY A 112 7.55 -8.63 -3.69
C GLY A 112 6.33 -8.98 -4.55
N LEU A 113 6.04 -8.13 -5.53
CA LEU A 113 5.02 -8.39 -6.53
C LEU A 113 5.68 -8.84 -7.84
N PRO A 114 4.93 -9.55 -8.71
CA PRO A 114 5.40 -9.84 -10.05
C PRO A 114 5.62 -8.57 -10.87
N ALA A 115 6.82 -8.45 -11.44
CA ALA A 115 7.19 -7.39 -12.36
C ALA A 115 6.70 -7.64 -13.80
N GLY A 116 6.56 -6.54 -14.55
CA GLY A 116 6.31 -6.55 -15.99
C GLY A 116 4.98 -7.17 -16.42
N ALA A 117 4.96 -7.70 -17.66
CA ALA A 117 3.81 -8.40 -18.25
C ALA A 117 4.07 -9.91 -18.31
N LEU A 118 2.99 -10.70 -18.24
CA LEU A 118 3.08 -12.13 -18.52
C LEU A 118 3.57 -12.36 -19.96
N ALA A 119 4.50 -13.30 -20.11
CA ALA A 119 4.91 -13.74 -21.44
C ALA A 119 3.72 -14.40 -22.18
N PRO A 120 3.62 -14.26 -23.50
CA PRO A 120 2.55 -14.90 -24.28
C PRO A 120 2.46 -16.40 -24.00
N GLY A 121 1.26 -16.89 -23.67
CA GLY A 121 1.02 -18.31 -23.38
C GLY A 121 1.39 -18.76 -21.96
N LYS A 122 1.84 -17.86 -21.10
CA LYS A 122 1.97 -18.12 -19.65
C LYS A 122 0.70 -17.69 -18.93
N GLN A 123 0.31 -18.47 -17.93
CA GLN A 123 -0.73 -18.10 -16.97
C GLN A 123 -0.07 -17.54 -15.72
N GLU A 124 -0.78 -16.64 -15.04
CA GLU A 124 -0.40 -16.17 -13.72
C GLU A 124 -0.35 -17.37 -12.78
N GLU A 125 0.59 -17.38 -11.84
CA GLU A 125 0.57 -18.36 -10.76
C GLU A 125 -0.63 -18.07 -9.87
N ASP A 126 -1.70 -18.85 -10.06
CA ASP A 126 -2.96 -18.69 -9.33
C ASP A 126 -3.06 -19.63 -8.11
N SER A 127 -1.93 -20.23 -7.72
CA SER A 127 -1.89 -21.05 -6.52
C SER A 127 -2.33 -20.21 -5.31
N GLY A 128 -3.11 -20.81 -4.41
CA GLY A 128 -3.54 -20.14 -3.18
C GLY A 128 -2.38 -19.81 -2.22
N GLU A 129 -1.14 -20.14 -2.59
CA GLU A 129 0.07 -20.00 -1.79
C GLU A 129 0.88 -18.73 -2.13
N VAL A 130 0.38 -17.88 -3.03
CA VAL A 130 1.04 -16.62 -3.38
C VAL A 130 0.84 -15.60 -2.24
N PRO A 131 1.90 -14.95 -1.71
CA PRO A 131 1.82 -14.14 -0.49
C PRO A 131 0.76 -13.03 -0.52
N TRP A 132 0.64 -12.29 -1.63
CA TRP A 132 -0.36 -11.23 -1.76
C TRP A 132 -1.80 -11.79 -1.72
N LYS A 133 -2.03 -12.97 -2.31
CA LYS A 133 -3.36 -13.59 -2.35
C LYS A 133 -3.74 -14.10 -0.96
N MET A 134 -2.80 -14.77 -0.27
CA MET A 134 -3.00 -15.21 1.11
C MET A 134 -3.29 -14.05 2.06
N ALA A 135 -2.57 -12.94 1.89
CA ALA A 135 -2.79 -11.74 2.68
C ALA A 135 -4.18 -11.15 2.44
N LEU A 136 -4.61 -11.05 1.18
CA LEU A 136 -5.94 -10.57 0.83
C LEU A 136 -7.05 -11.45 1.44
N GLU A 137 -6.91 -12.77 1.39
CA GLU A 137 -7.89 -13.69 2.00
C GLU A 137 -7.92 -13.57 3.53
N ALA A 138 -6.78 -13.32 4.18
CA ALA A 138 -6.73 -13.05 5.62
C ALA A 138 -7.45 -11.74 5.98
N ILE A 139 -7.30 -10.69 5.17
CA ILE A 139 -7.97 -9.40 5.34
C ILE A 139 -9.48 -9.57 5.19
N LYS A 140 -9.95 -10.20 4.11
CA LYS A 140 -11.38 -10.47 3.90
C LYS A 140 -11.98 -11.19 5.10
N ARG A 141 -11.35 -12.29 5.52
CA ARG A 141 -11.83 -13.07 6.66
C ARG A 141 -11.90 -12.25 7.95
N SER A 142 -10.88 -11.45 8.25
CA SER A 142 -10.87 -10.59 9.43
C SER A 142 -12.02 -9.58 9.43
N VAL A 143 -12.28 -8.93 8.30
CA VAL A 143 -13.38 -7.96 8.17
C VAL A 143 -14.74 -8.66 8.26
N GLU A 144 -14.93 -9.78 7.56
CA GLU A 144 -16.18 -10.54 7.56
C GLU A 144 -16.53 -11.14 8.93
N GLU A 145 -15.52 -11.60 9.66
CA GLU A 145 -15.66 -12.16 11.01
C GLU A 145 -15.66 -11.11 12.11
N GLY A 146 -15.31 -9.86 11.81
CA GLY A 146 -15.09 -8.80 12.80
C GLY A 146 -13.96 -9.15 13.79
N SER A 147 -12.94 -9.88 13.33
CA SER A 147 -11.84 -10.39 14.15
C SER A 147 -10.55 -9.61 13.91
N GLU A 148 -9.61 -9.67 14.85
CA GLU A 148 -8.31 -9.03 14.72
C GLU A 148 -7.53 -9.60 13.52
N LEU A 149 -7.05 -8.71 12.65
CA LEU A 149 -6.24 -9.09 11.49
C LEU A 149 -4.85 -9.57 11.95
N SER A 150 -4.49 -10.80 11.59
CA SER A 150 -3.14 -11.34 11.81
C SER A 150 -2.49 -11.79 10.52
N LEU A 151 -1.41 -11.10 10.14
CA LEU A 151 -0.60 -11.39 8.94
C LEU A 151 0.72 -12.12 9.26
N ASN A 152 1.05 -12.31 10.54
CA ASN A 152 2.34 -12.88 10.98
C ASN A 152 2.59 -14.32 10.52
N GLY A 153 1.54 -15.07 10.20
CA GLY A 153 1.62 -16.46 9.73
C GLY A 153 1.62 -16.61 8.20
N VAL A 154 1.51 -15.51 7.44
CA VAL A 154 1.44 -15.58 5.99
C VAL A 154 2.85 -15.76 5.42
N LYS A 155 3.08 -16.91 4.79
CA LYS A 155 4.37 -17.25 4.16
C LYS A 155 4.70 -16.23 3.08
N GLY A 156 5.93 -15.71 3.11
CA GLY A 156 6.43 -14.74 2.13
C GLY A 156 6.04 -13.28 2.39
N LEU A 157 5.40 -12.98 3.53
CA LEU A 157 5.35 -11.62 4.07
C LEU A 157 6.51 -11.40 5.04
N GLU A 158 7.26 -10.32 4.84
CA GLU A 158 8.29 -9.85 5.75
C GLU A 158 7.70 -8.81 6.70
N ARG A 159 7.75 -9.09 8.01
CA ARG A 159 7.31 -8.16 9.04
C ARG A 159 8.43 -7.20 9.44
N SER A 160 8.10 -5.93 9.58
CA SER A 160 8.92 -4.94 10.26
C SER A 160 8.05 -4.02 11.10
N ASP A 161 8.54 -3.60 12.27
CA ASP A 161 7.88 -2.61 13.11
C ASP A 161 8.41 -1.21 12.75
N PHE A 162 7.54 -0.21 12.70
CA PHE A 162 7.89 1.17 12.35
C PHE A 162 7.64 2.11 13.54
N SER A 163 8.69 2.82 13.94
CA SER A 163 8.73 3.69 15.11
C SER A 163 8.68 5.19 14.78
N GLY A 164 8.36 5.57 13.53
CA GLY A 164 8.38 6.96 13.07
C GLY A 164 7.16 7.83 13.43
N GLY A 165 6.22 7.28 14.21
CA GLY A 165 4.94 7.90 14.58
C GLY A 165 3.77 7.28 13.83
N SER A 166 2.64 8.00 13.79
CA SER A 166 1.47 7.57 13.03
C SER A 166 1.72 7.66 11.51
N LEU A 167 0.88 6.96 10.75
CA LEU A 167 0.98 6.94 9.29
C LEU A 167 0.70 8.34 8.72
N SER A 168 -0.31 9.03 9.23
CA SER A 168 -0.68 10.38 8.84
C SER A 168 0.46 11.38 9.08
N GLU A 169 1.10 11.35 10.25
CA GLU A 169 2.26 12.21 10.56
C GLU A 169 3.45 11.93 9.63
N THR A 170 3.68 10.66 9.29
CA THR A 170 4.78 10.27 8.40
C THR A 170 4.53 10.77 6.99
N VAL A 171 3.31 10.57 6.47
CA VAL A 171 2.90 11.10 5.16
C VAL A 171 2.96 12.64 5.14
N ALA A 172 2.57 13.31 6.22
CA ALA A 172 2.69 14.76 6.36
C ALA A 172 4.15 15.25 6.25
N LYS A 173 5.09 14.57 6.92
CA LYS A 173 6.53 14.89 6.84
C LYS A 173 7.05 14.72 5.42
N VAL A 174 6.68 13.63 4.73
CA VAL A 174 7.07 13.39 3.32
C VAL A 174 6.54 14.51 2.42
N LYS A 175 5.29 14.92 2.60
CA LYS A 175 4.68 16.02 1.86
C LYS A 175 5.47 17.33 2.06
N LEU A 176 5.76 17.71 3.30
CA LEU A 176 6.52 18.93 3.61
C LEU A 176 7.94 18.90 2.99
N GLN A 177 8.58 17.73 2.95
CA GLN A 177 9.89 17.57 2.30
C GLN A 177 9.82 17.79 0.79
N LEU A 178 8.77 17.28 0.13
CA LEU A 178 8.57 17.46 -1.31
C LEU A 178 8.22 18.91 -1.67
N GLU A 179 7.43 19.58 -0.83
CA GLU A 179 7.11 21.00 -1.00
C GLU A 179 8.34 21.91 -0.83
N ALA A 180 9.28 21.55 0.05
CA ALA A 180 10.52 22.31 0.26
C ALA A 180 11.59 22.06 -0.81
N ALA A 181 11.46 20.99 -1.60
CA ALA A 181 12.39 20.63 -2.67
C ALA A 181 12.02 21.20 -4.05
N ASN A 182 10.82 21.79 -4.17
CA ASN A 182 10.32 22.51 -5.36
C ASN A 182 10.52 24.02 -5.24
#